data_AF-Q8LLG5-F1
#
_entry.id   AF-Q8LLG5-F1
#
_cell.length_a   1.000
_cell.length_b   1.000
_cell.length_c   1.000
_cell.angle_alpha   90.00
_cell.angle_beta   90.00
_cell.angle_gamma   90.00
#
_symmetry.space_group_name_H-M   'P 1'
#
loop_
_entity.id
_entity.type
_entity.pdbx_description
1 polymer ?
#
loop_
_entity_poly.entity_id
_entity_poly.type
_entity_poly.pdbx_seq_one_letter_code
_entity_poly.pdbx_strand_id
1 'polypeptide(L)'
;KCKRLFKIEIICLDFSISDKEETVEWNENAFMKMENLKILIIRNGKFSKGPNYFPEGLTVLEWHRYPSNCLPYNFHPNNLLICKLPDSSITSFEF
;
A
#
# COMPACT_ATOMS: atom_id res chain seq x y z
N LYS A 1 17.15 29.62 -2.46
CA LYS A 1 15.96 28.78 -2.78
C LYS A 1 16.01 27.55 -1.89
N CYS A 2 15.17 27.45 -0.85
CA CYS A 2 15.14 26.27 0.02
C CYS A 2 13.91 25.44 -0.37
N LYS A 3 14.08 24.39 -1.20
CA LYS A 3 13.04 23.38 -1.40
C LYS A 3 13.10 22.46 -0.19
N ARG A 4 12.30 22.74 0.84
CA ARG A 4 12.05 21.78 1.91
C ARG A 4 11.15 20.69 1.34
N LEU A 5 11.76 19.63 0.81
CA LEU A 5 11.05 18.43 0.41
C LEU A 5 10.65 17.71 1.69
N PHE A 6 9.37 17.80 2.07
CA PHE A 6 8.83 16.92 3.09
C PHE A 6 8.90 15.49 2.54
N LYS A 7 9.86 14.71 3.04
CA LYS A 7 10.10 13.35 2.61
C LYS A 7 9.20 12.43 3.43
N ILE A 8 8.08 12.00 2.85
CA ILE A 8 7.21 11.01 3.48
C ILE A 8 7.88 9.64 3.31
N GLU A 9 8.27 9.03 4.43
CA GLU A 9 8.89 7.69 4.43
C GLU A 9 7.96 6.61 5.01
N ILE A 10 6.93 7.01 5.76
CA ILE A 10 6.05 6.10 6.48
C ILE A 10 4.61 6.57 6.31
N ILE A 11 3.75 5.64 5.91
CA ILE A 11 2.30 5.81 5.93
C ILE A 11 1.72 4.69 6.80
N CYS A 12 1.02 5.10 7.86
CA CYS A 12 0.25 4.21 8.70
C CYS A 12 -1.19 4.71 8.73
N LEU A 13 -2.10 3.92 8.19
CA LEU A 13 -3.54 4.17 8.20
C LEU A 13 -4.20 3.06 9.02
N ASP A 14 -4.77 3.44 10.16
CA ASP A 14 -5.50 2.54 11.04
C ASP A 14 -6.96 3.03 11.12
N PHE A 15 -7.84 2.29 10.45
CA PHE A 15 -9.26 2.62 10.43
C PHE A 15 -9.96 1.98 11.62
N SER A 16 -10.94 2.68 12.20
CA SER A 16 -11.77 2.12 13.26
C SER A 16 -12.67 1.03 12.68
N ILE A 17 -12.75 -0.11 13.35
CA ILE A 17 -13.70 -1.17 13.01
C ILE A 17 -15.10 -0.65 13.34
N SER A 18 -15.95 -0.57 12.33
CA SER A 18 -17.34 -0.10 12.43
C SER A 18 -18.24 -1.12 11.76
N ASP A 19 -19.48 -1.27 12.26
CA ASP A 19 -20.50 -2.14 11.65
C ASP A 19 -20.86 -1.68 10.23
N LYS A 20 -20.57 -0.42 9.90
CA LYS A 20 -20.69 0.11 8.54
C LYS A 20 -19.33 -0.01 7.85
N GLU A 21 -19.19 -1.02 7.00
CA GLU A 21 -18.05 -1.10 6.09
C GLU A 21 -18.16 -0.02 5.01
N GLU A 22 -17.48 1.10 5.21
CA GLU A 22 -17.31 2.11 4.17
C GLU A 22 -16.11 1.74 3.28
N THR A 23 -16.34 1.80 1.97
CA THR A 23 -15.27 1.63 0.98
C THR A 23 -14.56 2.95 0.78
N VAL A 24 -13.24 2.94 0.92
CA VAL A 24 -12.35 4.07 0.65
C VAL A 24 -12.13 4.19 -0.85
N GLU A 25 -12.70 5.24 -1.44
CA GLU A 25 -12.42 5.65 -2.80
C GLU A 25 -11.09 6.41 -2.86
N TRP A 26 -10.21 6.00 -3.77
CA TRP A 26 -8.87 6.57 -3.87
C TRP A 26 -8.28 6.46 -5.28
N ASN A 27 -7.15 7.13 -5.49
CA ASN A 27 -6.39 7.09 -6.73
C ASN A 27 -5.35 5.96 -6.70
N GLU A 28 -5.52 4.95 -7.55
CA GLU A 28 -4.59 3.82 -7.77
C GLU A 28 -3.12 4.23 -8.04
N ASN A 29 -2.89 5.47 -8.48
CA ASN A 29 -1.57 6.04 -8.72
C ASN A 29 -1.06 6.90 -7.55
N ALA A 30 -1.71 6.91 -6.38
CA ALA A 30 -1.34 7.78 -5.27
C ALA A 30 0.11 7.55 -4.79
N PHE A 31 0.61 6.32 -4.88
CA PHE A 31 1.98 6.01 -4.48
C PHE A 31 3.04 6.29 -5.55
N MET A 32 2.66 6.60 -6.79
CA MET A 32 3.60 6.75 -7.92
C MET A 32 4.67 7.83 -7.66
N LYS A 33 4.33 8.91 -6.94
CA LYS A 33 5.26 10.01 -6.62
C LYS A 33 5.86 9.91 -5.21
N MET A 34 5.62 8.82 -4.49
CA MET A 34 6.10 8.61 -3.13
C MET A 34 7.37 7.76 -3.12
N GLU A 35 8.37 8.17 -3.92
CA GLU A 35 9.63 7.42 -4.15
C GLU A 35 10.40 7.08 -2.87
N ASN A 36 10.17 7.84 -1.80
CA ASN A 36 10.84 7.72 -0.52
C ASN A 36 10.09 6.88 0.51
N LEU A 37 8.90 6.39 0.18
CA LEU A 37 8.08 5.59 1.08
C LEU A 37 8.74 4.23 1.31
N LYS A 38 8.99 3.92 2.58
CA LYS A 38 9.62 2.68 3.03
C LYS A 38 8.65 1.76 3.77
N ILE A 39 7.65 2.34 4.44
CA ILE A 39 6.70 1.58 5.26
C ILE A 39 5.29 2.00 4.87
N LEU A 40 4.49 1.00 4.46
CA LEU A 40 3.07 1.15 4.20
C LEU A 40 2.31 0.16 5.09
N ILE A 41 1.54 0.70 6.03
CA ILE A 41 0.68 -0.07 6.92
C ILE A 41 -0.75 0.45 6.76
N ILE A 42 -1.66 -0.41 6.33
CA ILE A 42 -3.09 -0.12 6.16
C ILE A 42 -3.88 -1.22 6.85
N ARG A 43 -4.60 -0.83 7.91
CA ARG A 43 -5.37 -1.74 8.77
C ARG A 43 -6.83 -1.39 8.75
N ASN A 44 -7.69 -2.41 8.68
CA ASN A 44 -9.15 -2.32 8.77
C ASN A 44 -9.82 -1.44 7.70
N GLY A 45 -9.07 -0.89 6.74
CA GLY A 45 -9.61 -0.11 5.63
C GLY A 45 -9.95 -1.01 4.45
N LYS A 46 -11.17 -0.85 3.91
CA LYS A 46 -11.60 -1.51 2.66
C LYS A 46 -11.44 -0.52 1.52
N PHE A 47 -10.57 -0.80 0.56
CA PHE A 47 -10.31 0.09 -0.57
C PHE A 47 -11.06 -0.41 -1.81
N SER A 48 -11.55 0.50 -2.66
CA SER A 48 -12.32 0.11 -3.85
C SER A 48 -11.48 -0.61 -4.91
N LYS A 49 -10.17 -0.37 -4.93
CA LYS A 49 -9.22 -0.90 -5.91
C LYS A 49 -7.80 -0.92 -5.38
N GLY A 50 -6.93 -1.74 -5.96
CA GLY A 50 -5.52 -1.80 -5.58
C GLY A 50 -4.67 -0.71 -6.24
N PRO A 51 -3.42 -0.52 -5.78
CA PRO A 51 -2.45 0.33 -6.44
C PRO A 51 -2.08 -0.22 -7.82
N ASN A 52 -1.75 0.69 -8.74
CA ASN A 52 -1.03 0.33 -9.96
C ASN A 52 0.49 0.29 -9.78
N TYR A 53 0.99 0.91 -8.70
CA TYR A 53 2.41 1.06 -8.42
C TYR A 53 2.68 1.00 -6.92
N PHE A 54 3.71 0.26 -6.54
CA PHE A 54 4.39 0.45 -5.26
C PHE A 54 5.72 1.17 -5.45
N PRO A 55 6.16 1.98 -4.46
CA PRO A 55 7.48 2.60 -4.47
C PRO A 55 8.59 1.55 -4.35
N GLU A 56 9.67 1.70 -5.12
CA GLU A 56 10.80 0.75 -5.16
C GLU A 56 11.51 0.60 -3.80
N GLY A 57 11.50 1.67 -2.99
CA GLY A 57 12.08 1.69 -1.65
C GLY A 57 11.24 1.01 -0.56
N LEU A 58 10.12 0.36 -0.90
CA LEU A 58 9.22 -0.22 0.09
C LEU A 58 9.87 -1.42 0.79
N THR A 59 10.04 -1.30 2.10
CA THR A 59 10.65 -2.33 2.98
C THR A 59 9.63 -3.06 3.84
N VAL A 60 8.48 -2.44 4.13
CA VAL A 60 7.39 -3.03 4.89
C VAL A 60 6.07 -2.74 4.19
N LEU A 61 5.35 -3.81 3.87
CA LEU A 61 3.99 -3.78 3.37
C LEU A 61 3.08 -4.59 4.31
N GLU A 62 2.19 -3.91 5.02
CA GLU A 62 1.07 -4.53 5.74
C GLU A 62 -0.21 -3.91 5.21
N TRP A 63 -1.04 -4.68 4.50
CA TRP A 63 -2.28 -4.16 3.93
C TRP A 63 -3.41 -5.16 4.13
N HIS A 64 -4.26 -4.89 5.12
CA HIS A 64 -5.44 -5.68 5.41
C HIS A 64 -6.47 -5.55 4.28
N ARG A 65 -7.11 -6.66 3.90
CA ARG A 65 -8.16 -6.67 2.87
C ARG A 65 -7.68 -6.04 1.57
N TYR A 66 -6.43 -6.31 1.20
CA TYR A 66 -5.84 -5.80 -0.04
C TYR A 66 -6.79 -6.12 -1.21
N PRO A 67 -7.24 -5.11 -1.97
CA PRO A 67 -8.43 -5.22 -2.82
C PRO A 67 -8.18 -5.89 -4.18
N SER A 68 -6.93 -6.12 -4.57
CA SER A 68 -6.57 -6.78 -5.82
C SER A 68 -6.15 -8.23 -5.59
N ASN A 69 -6.36 -9.08 -6.59
CA ASN A 69 -5.97 -10.50 -6.59
C ASN A 69 -4.48 -10.72 -6.91
N CYS A 70 -3.79 -9.69 -7.38
CA CYS A 70 -2.36 -9.68 -7.68
C CYS A 70 -1.69 -8.39 -7.20
N LEU A 71 -0.38 -8.44 -7.03
CA LEU A 71 0.46 -7.26 -6.79
C LEU A 71 0.73 -6.52 -8.12
N PRO A 72 1.05 -5.23 -8.07
CA PRO A 72 1.42 -4.48 -9.27
C PRO A 72 2.59 -5.15 -10.02
N TYR A 73 2.53 -5.16 -11.35
CA TYR A 73 3.58 -5.76 -12.19
C TYR A 73 4.98 -5.16 -11.93
N ASN A 74 5.05 -3.88 -11.58
CA ASN A 74 6.30 -3.20 -11.26
C ASN A 74 6.82 -3.49 -9.84
N PHE A 75 6.13 -4.34 -9.08
CA PHE A 75 6.51 -4.63 -7.71
C PHE A 75 7.67 -5.62 -7.68
N HIS A 76 8.87 -5.07 -7.58
CA HIS A 76 10.08 -5.85 -7.34
C HIS A 76 10.42 -5.79 -5.84
N PRO A 77 10.21 -6.87 -5.08
CA PRO A 77 10.41 -6.88 -3.62
C PRO A 77 11.89 -6.97 -3.22
N ASN A 78 12.80 -6.34 -3.97
CA ASN A 78 14.24 -6.41 -3.76
C ASN A 78 14.65 -5.93 -2.35
N ASN A 79 13.92 -4.95 -1.81
CA ASN A 79 14.15 -4.36 -0.50
C ASN A 79 13.09 -4.76 0.55
N LEU A 80 12.13 -5.61 0.18
CA LEU A 80 10.99 -5.93 1.04
C LEU A 80 11.40 -6.91 2.13
N LEU A 81 11.31 -6.47 3.38
CA LEU A 81 11.61 -7.27 4.56
C LEU A 81 10.36 -7.91 5.16
N ILE A 82 9.22 -7.22 5.07
CA ILE A 82 7.95 -7.67 5.63
C ILE A 82 6.84 -7.48 4.59
N CYS A 83 6.11 -8.55 4.30
CA CYS A 83 4.89 -8.55 3.51
C CYS A 83 3.77 -9.25 4.28
N LYS A 84 2.70 -8.54 4.57
CA LYS A 84 1.50 -9.07 5.24
C LYS A 84 0.26 -8.56 4.53
N LEU A 85 -0.53 -9.46 3.99
CA LEU A 85 -1.78 -9.15 3.29
C LEU A 85 -2.94 -9.95 3.91
N PRO A 86 -3.24 -9.75 5.21
CA PRO A 86 -4.30 -10.52 5.87
C PRO A 86 -5.66 -10.19 5.26
N ASP A 87 -6.54 -11.19 5.23
CA ASP A 87 -7.89 -11.09 4.67
C ASP A 87 -7.95 -10.59 3.23
N SER A 88 -6.85 -10.74 2.49
CA SER A 88 -6.78 -10.43 1.05
C SER A 88 -7.19 -11.63 0.21
N SER A 89 -7.68 -11.35 -1.00
CA SER A 89 -8.00 -12.37 -2.01
C SER A 89 -6.83 -12.58 -2.98
N ILE A 90 -5.59 -12.37 -2.54
CA ILE A 90 -4.42 -12.52 -3.41
C ILE A 90 -4.26 -13.99 -3.82
N THR A 91 -4.21 -14.24 -5.13
CA THR A 91 -4.14 -15.60 -5.69
C THR A 91 -2.80 -15.91 -6.34
N SER A 92 -2.05 -14.88 -6.74
CA SER A 92 -0.73 -15.02 -7.35
C SER A 92 0.23 -13.96 -6.85
N PHE A 93 1.43 -14.39 -6.51
CA PHE A 93 2.61 -13.54 -6.58
C PHE A 93 3.15 -13.74 -8.00
N GLU A 94 2.73 -12.91 -8.95
CA GLU A 94 3.38 -12.91 -10.25
C GLU A 94 4.81 -12.39 -10.02
N PHE A 95 5.77 -13.29 -10.03
CA PHE A 95 7.21 -13.01 -10.01
C PHE A 95 7.79 -13.22 -11.40
#